data_AF-A0A351WI08-F1
#
_entry.id   AF-A0A351WI08-F1
#
_cell.length_a   1.000
_cell.length_b   1.000
_cell.length_c   1.000
_cell.angle_alpha   90.00
_cell.angle_beta   90.00
_cell.angle_gamma   90.00
#
_symmetry.space_group_name_H-M   'P 1'
#
loop_
_entity.id
_entity.type
_entity.pdbx_description
1 polymer ?
#
loop_
_entity_poly.entity_id
_entity_poly.type
_entity_poly.pdbx_seq_one_letter_code
_entity_poly.pdbx_strand_id
1 'polypeptide(L)'
;MPKSGSAEKRPLGIPVVRDRVVQAAVKTVIEPIFEREFCAQSYGFRPGRSCCDALRRVDELLKSGHVHVVDIDSILRKRRKLNGRARGSDRLRWKNCYIAELGLFSLKQTQAKAIARLRNGVTC
;
A
#
# COMPACT_ATOMS: atom_id res chain seq x y z
N MET A 1 4.78 -1.20 -20.19
CA MET A 1 3.51 -1.83 -19.75
C MET A 1 2.52 -0.77 -19.30
N PRO A 2 1.24 -0.78 -19.72
CA PRO A 2 0.25 0.19 -19.28
C PRO A 2 -0.01 0.08 -17.76
N LYS A 3 -0.18 1.20 -17.10
CA LYS A 3 -0.48 1.25 -15.66
C LYS A 3 -1.97 1.03 -15.45
N SER A 4 -2.34 0.10 -14.57
CA SER A 4 -3.75 -0.13 -14.22
C SER A 4 -4.45 1.18 -13.81
N GLY A 5 -5.48 1.59 -14.55
CA GLY A 5 -6.26 2.80 -14.29
C GLY A 5 -5.68 4.12 -14.80
N SER A 6 -4.65 4.09 -15.66
CA SER A 6 -4.09 5.29 -16.34
C SER A 6 -3.64 4.96 -17.76
N ALA A 7 -3.65 5.94 -18.67
CA ALA A 7 -3.07 5.81 -20.01
C ALA A 7 -1.52 5.81 -20.00
N GLU A 8 -0.90 6.13 -18.87
CA GLU A 8 0.56 6.14 -18.71
C GLU A 8 1.17 4.73 -18.81
N LYS A 9 2.26 4.62 -19.57
CA LYS A 9 3.08 3.40 -19.64
C LYS A 9 4.19 3.43 -18.59
N ARG A 10 4.36 2.34 -17.84
CA ARG A 10 5.55 2.07 -17.03
C ARG A 10 6.67 1.53 -17.93
N PRO A 11 7.82 2.21 -18.03
CA PRO A 11 9.00 1.61 -18.62
C PRO A 11 9.45 0.46 -17.73
N LEU A 12 9.76 -0.69 -18.31
CA LEU A 12 10.35 -1.83 -17.61
C LEU A 12 11.81 -1.93 -18.05
N GLY A 13 12.74 -1.92 -17.09
CA GLY A 13 14.12 -2.32 -17.35
C GLY A 13 14.18 -3.85 -17.26
N ILE A 14 14.34 -4.52 -18.40
CA ILE A 14 14.51 -5.98 -18.44
C ILE A 14 16.01 -6.28 -18.44
N PRO A 15 16.58 -6.76 -17.33
CA PRO A 15 18.00 -7.11 -17.28
C PRO A 15 18.30 -8.40 -18.05
N VAL A 16 19.55 -8.58 -18.47
CA VAL A 16 20.02 -9.82 -19.12
C VAL A 16 19.93 -11.00 -18.16
N VAL A 17 19.94 -12.23 -18.69
CA VAL A 17 19.78 -13.45 -17.87
C VAL A 17 20.83 -13.55 -16.77
N ARG A 18 22.09 -13.25 -17.10
CA ARG A 18 23.21 -13.24 -16.13
C ARG A 18 22.91 -12.33 -14.93
N ASP A 19 22.42 -11.13 -15.20
CA ASP A 19 22.12 -10.14 -14.16
C ASP A 19 20.95 -10.57 -13.29
N ARG A 20 19.94 -11.25 -13.87
CA ARG A 20 18.83 -11.83 -13.10
C ARG A 20 19.31 -12.90 -12.12
N VAL A 21 20.27 -13.73 -12.53
CA VAL A 21 20.87 -14.75 -11.66
C VAL A 21 21.63 -14.08 -10.50
N VAL A 22 22.42 -13.05 -10.80
CA VAL A 22 23.16 -12.30 -9.76
C VAL A 22 22.18 -11.60 -8.81
N GLN A 23 21.13 -10.94 -9.32
CA GLN A 23 20.10 -10.31 -8.49
C GLN A 23 19.37 -11.32 -7.60
N ALA A 24 19.06 -12.51 -8.11
CA ALA A 24 18.43 -13.58 -7.33
C ALA A 24 19.37 -14.10 -6.23
N ALA A 25 20.66 -14.29 -6.53
CA ALA A 25 21.65 -14.70 -5.54
C ALA A 25 21.81 -13.66 -4.43
N VAL A 26 21.94 -12.37 -4.79
CA VAL A 26 22.01 -11.27 -3.82
C VAL A 26 20.75 -11.23 -2.96
N LYS A 27 19.56 -11.36 -3.57
CA LYS A 27 18.27 -11.39 -2.86
C LYS A 27 18.26 -12.45 -1.75
N THR A 28 18.67 -13.68 -2.05
CA THR A 28 18.71 -14.78 -1.06
C THR A 28 19.60 -14.47 0.15
N VAL A 29 20.68 -13.72 -0.05
CA VAL A 29 21.61 -13.35 1.04
C VAL A 29 21.07 -12.20 1.88
N ILE A 30 20.47 -11.19 1.26
CA ILE A 30 20.00 -9.98 1.98
C ILE A 30 18.64 -10.17 2.66
N GLU A 31 17.76 -11.00 2.10
CA GLU A 31 16.42 -11.25 2.65
C GLU A 31 16.43 -11.65 4.14
N PRO A 32 17.22 -12.63 4.62
CA PRO A 32 17.21 -13.02 6.03
C PRO A 32 17.76 -11.95 6.98
N ILE A 33 18.60 -11.03 6.48
CA ILE A 33 19.14 -9.91 7.26
C ILE A 33 18.02 -8.90 7.49
N PHE A 34 17.37 -8.44 6.41
CA PHE A 34 16.29 -7.46 6.50
C PHE A 34 15.03 -8.02 7.18
N GLU A 35 14.77 -9.32 7.06
CA GLU A 35 13.61 -9.93 7.71
C GLU A 35 13.65 -9.82 9.25
N ARG A 36 14.86 -9.76 9.84
CA ARG A 36 15.04 -9.55 11.28
C ARG A 36 14.77 -8.10 11.71
N GLU A 37 15.01 -7.14 10.82
CA GLU A 37 14.86 -5.71 11.09
C GLU A 37 13.48 -5.17 10.70
N PHE A 38 12.74 -5.88 9.84
CA PHE A 38 11.43 -5.42 9.39
C PHE A 38 10.42 -5.35 10.53
N CYS A 39 9.71 -4.21 10.59
CA CYS A 39 8.58 -4.05 11.50
C CYS A 39 7.51 -5.13 11.27
N ALA A 40 6.90 -5.61 12.36
CA ALA A 40 5.83 -6.61 12.32
C ALA A 40 4.62 -6.16 11.47
N GLN A 41 4.39 -4.85 11.34
CA GLN A 41 3.31 -4.26 10.55
C GLN A 41 3.67 -4.03 9.08
N SER A 42 4.85 -4.47 8.63
CA SER A 42 5.24 -4.45 7.22
C SER A 42 4.86 -5.78 6.54
N TYR A 43 4.04 -5.72 5.49
CA TYR A 43 3.50 -6.92 4.82
C TYR A 43 3.92 -7.05 3.35
N GLY A 44 4.49 -6.01 2.75
CA GLY A 44 4.81 -6.00 1.31
C GLY A 44 6.11 -6.73 0.99
N PHE A 45 6.10 -7.56 -0.06
CA PHE A 45 7.29 -8.22 -0.63
C PHE A 45 8.13 -9.05 0.36
N ARG A 46 7.49 -9.59 1.42
CA ARG A 46 8.14 -10.44 2.42
C ARG A 46 7.75 -11.90 2.26
N PRO A 47 8.68 -12.85 2.48
CA PRO A 47 8.34 -14.27 2.49
C PRO A 47 7.39 -14.59 3.66
N GLY A 48 6.34 -15.37 3.40
CA GLY A 48 5.39 -15.79 4.44
C GLY A 48 4.42 -14.71 4.95
N ARG A 49 4.40 -13.52 4.34
CA ARG A 49 3.42 -12.45 4.63
C ARG A 49 2.63 -12.11 3.38
N SER A 50 1.32 -11.95 3.53
CA SER A 50 0.40 -11.68 2.43
C SER A 50 -0.38 -10.38 2.61
N CYS A 51 -1.00 -9.90 1.53
CA CYS A 51 -1.95 -8.79 1.60
C CYS A 51 -3.14 -9.10 2.54
N CYS A 52 -3.55 -10.36 2.62
CA CYS A 52 -4.61 -10.81 3.52
C CYS A 52 -4.26 -10.59 4.99
N ASP A 53 -2.99 -10.76 5.37
CA ASP A 53 -2.54 -10.52 6.75
C ASP A 53 -2.62 -9.04 7.13
N ALA A 54 -2.30 -8.16 6.19
CA ALA A 54 -2.50 -6.72 6.36
C ALA A 54 -3.98 -6.37 6.57
N LEU A 55 -4.88 -7.00 5.81
CA LEU A 55 -6.32 -6.79 5.95
C LEU A 55 -6.88 -7.36 7.24
N ARG A 56 -6.38 -8.52 7.69
CA ARG A 56 -6.75 -9.08 9.00
C ARG A 56 -6.35 -8.13 10.12
N ARG A 57 -5.14 -7.55 10.04
CA ARG A 57 -4.71 -6.54 11.01
C ARG A 57 -5.60 -5.30 11.01
N VAL A 58 -6.02 -4.84 9.83
CA VAL A 58 -6.97 -3.72 9.68
C VAL A 58 -8.32 -4.05 10.32
N ASP A 59 -8.82 -5.28 10.16
CA ASP A 59 -10.07 -5.75 10.78
C ASP A 59 -9.99 -5.81 12.31
N GLU A 60 -8.86 -6.25 12.87
CA GLU A 60 -8.61 -6.19 14.32
C GLU A 60 -8.61 -4.75 14.85
N LEU A 61 -7.95 -3.83 14.15
CA LEU A 61 -7.92 -2.41 14.50
C LEU A 61 -9.33 -1.80 14.46
N LEU A 62 -10.13 -2.20 13.49
CA LEU A 62 -11.54 -1.83 13.41
C LEU A 62 -12.37 -2.32 14.60
N LYS A 63 -12.24 -3.60 14.94
CA LYS A 63 -12.95 -4.22 16.07
C LYS A 63 -12.56 -3.61 17.41
N SER A 64 -11.31 -3.18 17.55
CA SER A 64 -10.82 -2.44 18.72
C SER A 64 -11.22 -0.96 18.76
N GLY A 65 -12.04 -0.49 17.82
CA GLY A 65 -12.60 0.86 17.85
C GLY A 65 -11.74 1.93 17.18
N HIS A 66 -10.64 1.56 16.52
CA HIS A 66 -9.97 2.47 15.61
C HIS A 66 -10.87 2.61 14.39
N VAL A 67 -11.52 3.76 14.25
CA VAL A 67 -12.46 3.97 13.14
C VAL A 67 -11.78 4.67 12.00
N HIS A 68 -10.52 5.10 12.12
CA HIS A 68 -9.94 6.02 11.17
C HIS A 68 -8.49 5.68 10.69
N VAL A 69 -8.05 6.21 9.54
CA VAL A 69 -6.87 5.84 8.70
C VAL A 69 -6.16 7.08 8.14
N VAL A 70 -4.86 7.03 7.86
CA VAL A 70 -4.21 8.08 7.05
C VAL A 70 -3.64 7.48 5.79
N ASP A 71 -4.09 7.93 4.62
CA ASP A 71 -3.49 7.53 3.34
C ASP A 71 -2.31 8.45 2.99
N ILE A 72 -1.10 7.93 3.20
CA ILE A 72 0.15 8.67 3.05
C ILE A 72 0.51 8.92 1.57
N ASP A 73 0.22 8.00 0.62
CA ASP A 73 0.55 8.22 -0.81
C ASP A 73 -0.27 9.39 -1.38
N SER A 74 -1.54 9.48 -0.99
CA SER A 74 -2.42 10.57 -1.39
C SER A 74 -1.90 11.93 -0.92
N ILE A 75 -1.35 12.00 0.30
CA ILE A 75 -0.80 13.21 0.92
C ILE A 75 0.50 13.61 0.22
N LEU A 76 1.41 12.66 0.01
CA LEU A 76 2.72 12.92 -0.61
C LEU A 76 2.60 13.41 -2.06
N ARG A 77 1.67 12.85 -2.84
CA ARG A 77 1.40 13.31 -4.22
C ARG A 77 0.89 14.74 -4.26
N LYS A 78 -0.03 15.09 -3.35
CA LYS A 78 -0.58 16.45 -3.25
C LYS A 78 0.50 17.47 -2.89
N ARG A 79 1.42 17.13 -1.98
CA ARG A 79 2.58 17.99 -1.62
C ARG A 79 3.49 18.25 -2.83
N ARG A 80 3.65 17.27 -3.72
CA ARG A 80 4.43 17.39 -4.96
C ARG A 80 3.67 18.07 -6.11
N LYS A 81 2.51 18.68 -5.85
CA LYS A 81 1.58 19.23 -6.87
C LYS A 81 1.20 18.23 -7.97
N LEU A 82 1.29 16.93 -7.68
CA LEU A 82 0.87 15.87 -8.58
C LEU A 82 -0.61 15.57 -8.35
N ASN A 83 -1.33 15.27 -9.43
CA ASN A 83 -2.73 14.88 -9.35
C ASN A 83 -2.87 13.62 -8.45
N GLY A 84 -3.60 13.77 -7.34
CA GLY A 84 -3.90 12.66 -6.42
C GLY A 84 -4.81 11.63 -7.09
N ARG A 85 -4.67 10.34 -6.75
CA ARG A 85 -5.54 9.27 -7.27
C ARG A 85 -6.88 9.12 -6.54
N ALA A 86 -7.08 9.84 -5.43
CA ALA A 86 -8.31 9.73 -4.65
C ALA A 86 -9.52 10.21 -5.48
N ARG A 87 -10.34 9.27 -5.95
CA ARG A 87 -11.66 9.51 -6.53
C ARG A 87 -12.73 9.01 -5.54
N GLY A 88 -13.74 9.83 -5.26
CA GLY A 88 -14.87 9.49 -4.38
C GLY A 88 -15.60 10.71 -3.82
N SER A 89 -16.84 10.49 -3.35
CA SER A 89 -17.75 11.48 -2.73
C SER A 89 -17.20 12.12 -1.45
N ASP A 90 -16.27 11.47 -0.77
CA ASP A 90 -15.83 11.84 0.57
C ASP A 90 -14.63 12.81 0.53
N ARG A 91 -14.64 13.72 -0.45
CA ARG A 91 -13.55 14.67 -0.73
C ARG A 91 -13.71 15.95 0.10
N LEU A 92 -13.53 15.88 1.41
CA LEU A 92 -13.43 17.06 2.25
C LEU A 92 -11.96 17.53 2.32
N ARG A 93 -11.70 18.77 1.88
CA ARG A 93 -10.38 19.40 1.82
C ARG A 93 -10.12 20.16 3.12
N TRP A 94 -9.56 19.48 4.10
CA TRP A 94 -9.30 20.08 5.42
C TRP A 94 -7.95 20.82 5.47
N LYS A 95 -7.90 21.92 6.24
CA LYS A 95 -6.68 22.69 6.54
C LYS A 95 -5.77 21.88 7.50
N ASN A 96 -4.45 22.06 7.41
CA ASN A 96 -3.43 21.24 8.12
C ASN A 96 -3.61 21.16 9.66
N CYS A 97 -4.20 22.16 10.31
CA CYS A 97 -4.45 22.15 11.76
C CYS A 97 -5.38 21.02 12.20
N TYR A 98 -6.38 20.69 11.39
CA TYR A 98 -7.38 19.66 11.70
C TYR A 98 -6.83 18.23 11.62
N ILE A 99 -5.76 18.05 10.83
CA ILE A 99 -5.04 16.79 10.67
C ILE A 99 -3.94 16.66 11.73
N ALA A 100 -3.43 17.79 12.26
CA ALA A 100 -2.44 17.81 13.34
C ALA A 100 -3.03 17.36 14.69
N GLU A 101 -4.33 17.61 14.93
CA GLU A 101 -4.97 17.18 16.17
C GLU A 101 -5.48 15.73 16.12
N LEU A 102 -5.89 15.21 14.96
CA LEU A 102 -6.58 13.91 14.92
C LEU A 102 -6.35 13.04 13.68
N GLY A 103 -5.54 13.41 12.68
CA GLY A 103 -5.47 12.82 11.30
C GLY A 103 -5.98 11.38 11.06
N LEU A 104 -7.20 11.21 10.50
CA LEU A 104 -7.92 9.93 10.55
C LEU A 104 -9.13 9.84 9.51
N PHE A 105 -9.15 8.85 8.59
CA PHE A 105 -10.13 8.45 7.53
C PHE A 105 -10.86 7.12 7.81
N SER A 106 -12.16 6.94 7.55
CA SER A 106 -12.86 5.73 8.06
C SER A 106 -12.29 4.34 7.63
N LEU A 107 -11.90 3.51 8.59
CA LEU A 107 -11.42 2.13 8.40
C LEU A 107 -12.52 1.22 7.81
N LYS A 108 -13.81 1.45 8.12
CA LYS A 108 -14.94 0.61 7.65
C LYS A 108 -15.08 0.64 6.12
N GLN A 109 -14.91 1.82 5.54
CA GLN A 109 -14.98 2.01 4.08
C GLN A 109 -13.75 1.42 3.36
N THR A 110 -12.59 1.44 4.01
CA THR A 110 -11.34 0.93 3.45
C THR A 110 -11.34 -0.61 3.43
N GLN A 111 -11.84 -1.23 4.51
CA GLN A 111 -12.06 -2.67 4.58
C GLN A 111 -13.05 -3.16 3.51
N ALA A 112 -14.20 -2.47 3.36
CA ALA A 112 -15.20 -2.83 2.35
C ALA A 112 -14.63 -2.77 0.92
N LYS A 113 -13.83 -1.75 0.60
CA LYS A 113 -13.15 -1.62 -0.70
C LYS A 113 -12.09 -2.70 -0.93
N ALA A 114 -11.37 -3.12 0.12
CA ALA A 114 -10.37 -4.18 0.02
C ALA A 114 -11.01 -5.56 -0.16
N ILE A 115 -12.08 -5.87 0.58
CA ILE A 115 -12.86 -7.10 0.44
C ILE A 115 -13.51 -7.17 -0.96
N ALA A 116 -14.06 -6.05 -1.45
CA ALA A 116 -14.61 -5.98 -2.81
C ALA A 116 -13.57 -6.26 -3.90
N ARG A 117 -12.30 -5.82 -3.70
CA ARG A 117 -11.21 -6.12 -4.64
C ARG A 117 -10.81 -7.60 -4.65
N LEU A 118 -10.76 -8.24 -3.48
CA LEU A 118 -10.48 -9.67 -3.36
C LEU A 118 -11.59 -10.55 -3.98
N ARG A 119 -12.86 -10.13 -3.87
CA ARG A 119 -14.01 -10.84 -4.47
C ARG A 119 -14.06 -10.76 -6.00
N ASN A 120 -13.47 -9.72 -6.60
CA ASN A 120 -13.45 -9.52 -8.04
C ASN A 120 -12.32 -10.28 -8.76
N GLY A 121 -11.73 -11.30 -8.13
CA GLY A 121 -10.70 -12.15 -8.74
C GLY A 121 -9.35 -11.46 -9.00
N VAL A 122 -9.15 -10.23 -8.51
CA VAL A 122 -7.84 -9.58 -8.53
C VAL A 122 -7.03 -10.18 -7.39
N THR A 123 -6.33 -11.29 -7.68
CA THR A 123 -5.31 -11.83 -6.78
C THR A 123 -4.17 -10.82 -6.64
N CYS A 124 -3.64 -10.72 -5.43
CA CYS A 124 -2.49 -9.88 -5.08
C CYS A 124 -1.25 -10.16 -5.94
#